data_AF-K9P877-F1
#
_entry.id   AF-K9P877-F1
#
_cell.length_a   1.000
_cell.length_b   1.000
_cell.length_c   1.000
_cell.angle_alpha   90.00
_cell.angle_beta   90.00
_cell.angle_gamma   90.00
#
_symmetry.space_group_name_H-M   'P 1'
#
loop_
_entity.id
_entity.type
_entity.pdbx_description
1 polymer ?
#
loop_
_entity_poly.entity_id
_entity_poly.type
_entity_poly.pdbx_seq_one_letter_code
_entity_poly.pdbx_strand_id
1 'polypeptide(L)'
;MTNPTEELKDIIKNGLASDILKMERAYFLHKAIGTNADIFNASENGSFGELFGAFHGAMESEAVLAVARVYDKPGKRHPTRCIRRALDLMEQNAESLPEIVEAYNTRLHLETSGANREVIQSVSDGKAVFIPLYVPYMRGILDSDETLAKVKRLRDLRDKRIAHNDAATFVGPTWDALNDLIKQAQHFVGVVGWAFFSTVYINDNTYLLSSDAQRPARALHRLATLLSQSHGQ
;
A
#
# COMPACT_ATOMS: atom_id res chain seq x y z
N MET A 1 29.38 -5.78 2.88
CA MET A 1 28.46 -5.44 1.78
C MET A 1 27.14 -6.09 2.08
N THR A 2 26.04 -5.36 2.04
CA THR A 2 24.70 -5.90 2.30
C THR A 2 24.31 -6.83 1.15
N ASN A 3 23.75 -8.00 1.45
CA ASN A 3 23.28 -8.94 0.43
C ASN A 3 22.09 -8.32 -0.32
N PRO A 4 22.15 -8.11 -1.66
CA PRO A 4 21.07 -7.47 -2.43
C PRO A 4 19.72 -8.18 -2.30
N THR A 5 19.71 -9.50 -2.16
CA THR A 5 18.50 -10.30 -1.97
C THR A 5 17.84 -10.00 -0.62
N GLU A 6 18.62 -9.89 0.44
CA GLU A 6 18.10 -9.54 1.78
C GLU A 6 17.66 -8.07 1.83
N GLU A 7 18.35 -7.16 1.14
CA GLU A 7 17.91 -5.77 1.02
C GLU A 7 16.59 -5.65 0.25
N LEU A 8 16.42 -6.38 -0.86
CA LEU A 8 15.17 -6.41 -1.60
C LEU A 8 14.04 -6.96 -0.72
N LYS A 9 14.30 -8.06 -0.01
CA LYS A 9 13.35 -8.66 0.92
C LYS A 9 12.95 -7.70 2.04
N ASP A 10 13.89 -6.94 2.60
CA ASP A 10 13.61 -5.90 3.60
C ASP A 10 12.72 -4.79 3.03
N ILE A 11 12.98 -4.33 1.81
CA ILE A 11 12.14 -3.32 1.15
C ILE A 11 10.72 -3.85 0.94
N ILE A 12 10.56 -5.07 0.42
CA ILE A 12 9.25 -5.67 0.18
C ILE A 12 8.50 -5.90 1.48
N LYS A 13 9.09 -6.62 2.44
CA LYS A 13 8.41 -7.08 3.64
C LYS A 13 8.25 -5.99 4.70
N ASN A 14 9.34 -5.31 5.05
CA ASN A 14 9.37 -4.36 6.16
C ASN A 14 9.07 -2.93 5.71
N GLY A 15 9.13 -2.66 4.40
CA GLY A 15 8.69 -1.40 3.80
C GLY A 15 7.29 -1.50 3.20
N LEU A 16 7.23 -1.98 1.95
CA LEU A 16 6.05 -1.88 1.12
C LEU A 16 4.83 -2.63 1.68
N ALA A 17 4.98 -3.91 2.03
CA ALA A 17 3.88 -4.70 2.59
C ALA A 17 3.38 -4.13 3.93
N SER A 18 4.30 -3.60 4.74
CA SER A 18 4.00 -2.93 6.01
C SER A 18 3.20 -1.64 5.79
N ASP A 19 3.61 -0.79 4.85
CA ASP A 19 2.90 0.46 4.55
C ASP A 19 1.56 0.24 3.84
N ILE A 20 1.44 -0.77 2.96
CA ILE A 20 0.15 -1.22 2.42
C ILE A 20 -0.79 -1.59 3.58
N LEU A 21 -0.34 -2.42 4.51
CA LEU A 21 -1.15 -2.85 5.67
C LEU A 21 -1.57 -1.67 6.55
N LYS A 22 -0.69 -0.70 6.80
CA LYS A 22 -1.00 0.50 7.58
C LYS A 22 -2.06 1.35 6.89
N MET A 23 -1.91 1.58 5.58
CA MET A 23 -2.89 2.35 4.82
C MET A 23 -4.25 1.67 4.84
N GLU A 24 -4.33 0.37 4.53
CA GLU A 24 -5.60 -0.35 4.49
C GLU A 24 -6.28 -0.34 5.87
N ARG A 25 -5.50 -0.55 6.93
CA ARG A 25 -6.01 -0.51 8.31
C ARG A 25 -6.59 0.86 8.65
N ALA A 26 -5.85 1.93 8.31
CA ALA A 26 -6.30 3.29 8.53
C ALA A 26 -7.59 3.59 7.75
N TYR A 27 -7.65 3.18 6.48
CA TYR A 27 -8.85 3.31 5.64
C TYR A 27 -10.06 2.58 6.25
N PHE A 28 -9.91 1.30 6.61
CA PHE A 28 -11.02 0.52 7.16
C PHE A 28 -11.50 1.07 8.50
N LEU A 29 -10.57 1.52 9.36
CA LEU A 29 -10.94 2.10 10.65
C LEU A 29 -11.62 3.46 10.48
N HIS A 30 -11.09 4.33 9.62
CA HIS A 30 -11.71 5.61 9.27
C HIS A 30 -13.13 5.41 8.75
N LYS A 31 -13.33 4.49 7.80
CA LYS A 31 -14.66 4.13 7.28
C LYS A 31 -15.60 3.61 8.38
N ALA A 32 -15.10 2.75 9.26
CA ALA A 32 -15.90 2.23 10.37
C ALA A 32 -16.30 3.33 11.36
N ILE A 33 -15.42 4.28 11.66
CA ILE A 33 -15.75 5.45 12.50
C ILE A 33 -16.88 6.25 11.85
N GLY A 34 -16.73 6.65 10.59
CA GLY A 34 -17.73 7.44 9.88
C GLY A 34 -19.09 6.73 9.76
N THR A 35 -19.09 5.42 9.52
CA THR A 35 -20.33 4.62 9.40
C THR A 35 -21.09 4.53 10.72
N ASN A 36 -20.41 4.62 11.86
CA ASN A 36 -21.01 4.50 13.20
C ASN A 36 -21.02 5.86 13.94
N ALA A 37 -20.85 6.98 13.23
CA ALA A 37 -20.69 8.30 13.83
C ALA A 37 -21.89 8.69 14.72
N ASP A 38 -23.11 8.41 14.28
CA ASP A 38 -24.33 8.71 15.06
C ASP A 38 -24.33 7.98 16.40
N ILE A 39 -23.94 6.70 16.41
CA ILE A 39 -23.83 5.89 17.63
C ILE A 39 -22.79 6.50 18.58
N PHE A 40 -21.63 6.92 18.05
CA PHE A 40 -20.56 7.48 18.88
C PHE A 40 -20.86 8.89 19.39
N ASN A 41 -21.65 9.67 18.65
CA ASN A 41 -22.03 11.02 19.04
C ASN A 41 -23.24 11.05 19.98
N ALA A 42 -24.00 9.96 20.07
CA ALA A 42 -25.19 9.86 20.91
C ALA A 42 -24.86 10.09 22.39
N SER A 43 -25.66 10.93 23.04
CA SER A 43 -25.45 11.35 24.42
C SER A 43 -25.58 10.20 25.42
N GLU A 44 -26.55 9.33 25.17
CA GLU A 44 -26.84 8.11 25.90
C GLU A 44 -25.65 7.15 25.90
N ASN A 45 -24.88 7.11 24.81
CA ASN A 45 -23.69 6.28 24.68
C ASN A 45 -22.43 6.92 25.27
N GLY A 46 -22.53 8.05 25.97
CA GLY A 46 -21.39 8.73 26.59
C GLY A 46 -20.68 9.78 25.72
N SER A 47 -21.25 10.14 24.55
CA SER A 47 -20.74 11.25 23.71
C SER A 47 -19.27 11.11 23.29
N PHE A 48 -18.87 9.96 22.76
CA PHE A 48 -17.49 9.69 22.30
C PHE A 48 -17.07 10.42 21.01
N GLY A 49 -17.85 11.40 20.54
CA GLY A 49 -17.60 12.12 19.29
C GLY A 49 -16.23 12.78 19.20
N GLU A 50 -15.76 13.40 20.28
CA GLU A 50 -14.43 14.04 20.32
C GLU A 50 -13.30 13.00 20.15
N LEU A 51 -13.38 11.89 20.89
CA LEU A 51 -12.40 10.81 20.83
C LEU A 51 -12.30 10.21 19.42
N PHE A 52 -13.44 9.85 18.84
CA PHE A 52 -13.46 9.24 17.51
C PHE A 52 -13.17 10.25 16.40
N GLY A 53 -13.47 11.54 16.60
CA GLY A 53 -13.03 12.63 15.74
C GLY A 53 -11.50 12.73 15.68
N ALA A 54 -10.82 12.65 16.83
CA ALA A 54 -9.35 12.63 16.90
C ALA A 54 -8.76 11.40 16.18
N PHE A 55 -9.33 10.21 16.39
CA PHE A 55 -8.89 9.01 15.67
C PHE A 55 -9.12 9.10 14.17
N HIS A 56 -10.24 9.69 13.74
CA HIS A 56 -10.55 9.87 12.32
C HIS A 56 -9.47 10.69 11.61
N GLY A 57 -9.08 11.84 12.17
CA GLY A 57 -8.00 12.67 11.63
C GLY A 57 -6.62 11.99 11.67
N ALA A 58 -6.33 11.23 12.72
CA ALA A 58 -5.10 10.45 12.82
C ALA A 58 -5.02 9.35 11.73
N MET A 59 -6.13 8.68 11.43
CA MET A 59 -6.18 7.66 10.38
C MET A 59 -6.04 8.26 8.98
N GLU A 60 -6.63 9.42 8.71
CA GLU A 60 -6.42 10.14 7.44
C GLU A 60 -4.91 10.42 7.24
N SER A 61 -4.26 10.95 8.29
CA SER A 61 -2.83 11.29 8.25
C SER A 61 -1.95 10.05 8.05
N GLU A 62 -2.21 8.96 8.79
CA GLU A 62 -1.45 7.71 8.66
C GLU A 62 -1.60 7.08 7.28
N ALA A 63 -2.82 7.08 6.71
CA ALA A 63 -3.06 6.58 5.37
C ALA A 63 -2.24 7.35 4.33
N VAL A 64 -2.29 8.69 4.38
CA VAL A 64 -1.52 9.57 3.49
C VAL A 64 -0.02 9.33 3.61
N LEU A 65 0.50 9.25 4.84
CA LEU A 65 1.91 9.02 5.08
C LEU A 65 2.37 7.63 4.59
N ALA A 66 1.55 6.59 4.80
CA ALA A 66 1.85 5.24 4.34
C ALA A 66 1.92 5.16 2.81
N VAL A 67 0.96 5.73 2.08
CA VAL A 67 1.04 5.77 0.60
C VAL A 67 2.23 6.62 0.14
N ALA A 68 2.50 7.75 0.80
CA ALA A 68 3.60 8.63 0.40
C ALA A 68 4.95 7.91 0.48
N ARG A 69 5.21 7.13 1.54
CA ARG A 69 6.44 6.34 1.69
C ARG A 69 6.63 5.31 0.59
N VAL A 70 5.56 4.66 0.13
CA VAL A 70 5.58 3.68 -0.98
C VAL A 70 6.07 4.33 -2.28
N TYR A 71 5.68 5.59 -2.53
CA TYR A 71 5.94 6.36 -3.75
C TYR A 71 7.03 7.44 -3.62
N ASP A 72 7.76 7.46 -2.51
CA ASP A 72 8.86 8.39 -2.31
C ASP A 72 10.02 8.13 -3.27
N LYS A 73 10.85 9.14 -3.48
CA LYS A 73 12.09 8.98 -4.24
C LYS A 73 13.16 8.33 -3.34
N PRO A 74 14.02 7.44 -3.87
CA PRO A 74 15.15 6.89 -3.12
C PRO A 74 16.01 8.02 -2.52
N GLY A 75 16.13 8.04 -1.20
CA GLY A 75 16.98 8.99 -0.50
C GLY A 75 18.46 8.71 -0.72
N LYS A 76 19.26 9.74 -1.03
CA LYS A 76 20.73 9.60 -1.21
C LYS A 76 21.48 9.29 0.09
N ARG A 77 20.96 9.75 1.24
CA ARG A 77 21.59 9.59 2.57
C ARG A 77 20.99 8.47 3.41
N HIS A 78 19.67 8.29 3.32
CA HIS A 78 18.94 7.24 4.01
C HIS A 78 18.08 6.51 2.98
N PRO A 79 18.41 5.26 2.62
CA PRO A 79 17.65 4.53 1.62
C PRO A 79 16.22 4.29 2.10
N THR A 80 15.26 4.79 1.35
CA THR A 80 13.83 4.63 1.61
C THR A 80 13.35 3.30 1.06
N ARG A 81 12.48 2.61 1.80
CA ARG A 81 11.87 1.35 1.36
C ARG A 81 10.66 1.61 0.45
N CYS A 82 10.91 2.17 -0.73
CA CYS A 82 9.90 2.52 -1.73
C CYS A 82 10.00 1.65 -2.98
N ILE A 83 8.97 1.67 -3.84
CA ILE A 83 8.93 0.85 -5.06
C ILE A 83 10.12 1.16 -5.97
N ARG A 84 10.44 2.45 -6.15
CA ARG A 84 11.57 2.86 -6.99
C ARG A 84 12.89 2.33 -6.49
N ARG A 85 13.11 2.29 -5.16
CA ARG A 85 14.32 1.71 -4.59
C ARG A 85 14.41 0.21 -4.86
N ALA A 86 13.29 -0.52 -4.76
CA ALA A 86 13.26 -1.94 -5.11
C ALA A 86 13.59 -2.18 -6.59
N LEU A 87 13.01 -1.38 -7.50
CA LEU A 87 13.30 -1.45 -8.94
C LEU A 87 14.77 -1.15 -9.25
N ASP A 88 15.34 -0.10 -8.65
CA ASP A 88 16.75 0.25 -8.82
C ASP A 88 17.66 -0.87 -8.31
N LEU A 89 17.30 -1.50 -7.18
CA LEU A 89 18.06 -2.61 -6.61
C LEU A 89 18.00 -3.85 -7.51
N MET A 90 16.83 -4.17 -8.08
CA MET A 90 16.66 -5.26 -9.02
C MET A 90 17.49 -5.06 -10.29
N GLU A 91 17.47 -3.87 -10.86
CA GLU A 91 18.22 -3.52 -12.07
C GLU A 91 19.74 -3.58 -11.82
N GLN A 92 20.22 -3.01 -10.72
CA GLN A 92 21.65 -2.95 -10.40
C GLN A 92 22.25 -4.30 -10.00
N ASN A 93 21.43 -5.24 -9.54
CA ASN A 93 21.90 -6.49 -8.91
C ASN A 93 21.26 -7.72 -9.54
N ALA A 94 20.77 -7.63 -10.78
CA ALA A 94 19.99 -8.66 -11.46
C ALA A 94 20.66 -10.05 -11.44
N GLU A 95 21.98 -10.11 -11.65
CA GLU A 95 22.74 -11.36 -11.65
C GLU A 95 22.78 -12.04 -10.27
N SER A 96 22.78 -11.25 -9.20
CA SER A 96 22.92 -11.72 -7.82
C SER A 96 21.59 -12.08 -7.14
N LEU A 97 20.46 -11.65 -7.71
CA LEU A 97 19.14 -12.02 -7.22
C LEU A 97 18.87 -13.52 -7.45
N PRO A 98 18.02 -14.17 -6.63
CA PRO A 98 17.67 -15.57 -6.82
C PRO A 98 16.96 -15.78 -8.17
N GLU A 99 17.00 -17.02 -8.66
CA GLU A 99 16.17 -17.42 -9.81
C GLU A 99 14.69 -17.31 -9.50
N ILE A 100 13.85 -17.20 -10.54
CA ILE A 100 12.40 -17.14 -10.36
C ILE A 100 11.92 -18.46 -9.74
N VAL A 101 11.47 -18.40 -8.49
CA VAL A 101 11.08 -19.58 -7.69
C VAL A 101 9.68 -20.06 -8.09
N GLU A 102 8.72 -19.14 -8.21
CA GLU A 102 7.31 -19.46 -8.44
C GLU A 102 6.86 -18.97 -9.83
N ALA A 103 7.48 -19.49 -10.89
CA ALA A 103 7.25 -19.03 -12.26
C ALA A 103 5.78 -19.09 -12.70
N TYR A 104 5.07 -20.17 -12.35
CA TYR A 104 3.64 -20.31 -12.68
C TYR A 104 2.80 -19.21 -12.03
N ASN A 105 2.94 -19.01 -10.72
CA ASN A 105 2.16 -18.01 -9.97
C ASN A 105 2.54 -16.58 -10.38
N THR A 106 3.82 -16.33 -10.64
CA THR A 106 4.31 -15.03 -11.14
C THR A 106 3.67 -14.69 -12.48
N ARG A 107 3.65 -15.65 -13.42
CA ARG A 107 3.05 -15.49 -14.75
C ARG A 107 1.54 -15.27 -14.66
N LEU A 108 0.84 -16.12 -13.90
CA LEU A 108 -0.60 -16.02 -13.70
C LEU A 108 -0.99 -14.65 -13.15
N HIS A 109 -0.25 -14.14 -12.16
CA HIS A 109 -0.51 -12.83 -11.56
C HIS A 109 -0.23 -11.67 -12.55
N LEU A 110 0.78 -11.78 -13.40
CA LEU A 110 1.04 -10.81 -14.47
C LEU A 110 -0.06 -10.83 -15.54
N GLU A 111 -0.57 -12.01 -15.90
CA GLU A 111 -1.71 -12.17 -16.81
C GLU A 111 -2.99 -11.54 -16.23
N THR A 112 -3.32 -11.83 -14.97
CA THR A 112 -4.54 -11.30 -14.33
C THR A 112 -4.48 -9.80 -14.06
N SER A 113 -3.27 -9.24 -13.94
CA SER A 113 -3.06 -7.78 -13.81
C SER A 113 -2.98 -7.05 -15.16
N GLY A 114 -3.07 -7.77 -16.29
CA GLY A 114 -3.06 -7.17 -17.62
C GLY A 114 -1.69 -6.68 -18.08
N ALA A 115 -0.60 -7.29 -17.58
CA ALA A 115 0.73 -6.99 -18.06
C ALA A 115 0.88 -7.32 -19.56
N ASN A 116 1.85 -6.68 -20.22
CA ASN A 116 2.09 -6.97 -21.63
C ASN A 116 2.66 -8.40 -21.82
N ARG A 117 2.45 -8.97 -23.00
CA ARG A 117 2.83 -10.34 -23.33
C ARG A 117 4.33 -10.61 -23.17
N GLU A 118 5.18 -9.63 -23.48
CA GLU A 118 6.63 -9.78 -23.39
C GLU A 118 7.09 -9.98 -21.94
N VAL A 119 6.58 -9.16 -21.01
CA VAL A 119 6.86 -9.29 -19.57
C VAL A 119 6.35 -10.63 -19.05
N ILE A 120 5.15 -11.05 -19.45
CA ILE A 120 4.58 -12.34 -19.04
C ILE A 120 5.46 -13.52 -19.50
N GLN A 121 5.88 -13.52 -20.76
CA GLN A 121 6.68 -14.60 -21.33
C GLN A 121 8.07 -14.68 -20.70
N SER A 122 8.68 -13.53 -20.40
CA SER A 122 10.02 -13.45 -19.83
C SER A 122 10.18 -14.17 -18.48
N VAL A 123 9.08 -14.43 -17.76
CA VAL A 123 9.10 -15.24 -16.53
C VAL A 123 9.61 -16.67 -16.80
N SER A 124 9.24 -17.26 -17.95
CA SER A 124 9.69 -18.60 -18.34
C SER A 124 11.15 -18.61 -18.84
N ASP A 125 11.66 -17.46 -19.25
CA ASP A 125 13.04 -17.30 -19.74
C ASP A 125 14.04 -17.01 -18.60
N GLY A 126 13.56 -16.92 -17.36
CA GLY A 126 14.37 -16.71 -16.16
C GLY A 126 14.63 -15.24 -15.83
N LYS A 127 15.24 -15.00 -14.67
CA LYS A 127 15.43 -13.66 -14.09
C LYS A 127 16.22 -12.72 -15.01
N ALA A 128 17.16 -13.26 -15.79
CA ALA A 128 18.05 -12.50 -16.66
C ALA A 128 17.29 -11.81 -17.81
N VAL A 129 16.16 -12.39 -18.24
CA VAL A 129 15.27 -11.80 -19.25
C VAL A 129 14.12 -11.05 -18.58
N PHE A 130 13.59 -11.60 -17.48
CA PHE A 130 12.47 -11.01 -16.74
C PHE A 130 12.78 -9.62 -16.17
N ILE A 131 13.90 -9.45 -15.45
CA ILE A 131 14.20 -8.18 -14.77
C ILE A 131 14.33 -7.01 -15.77
N PRO A 132 15.08 -7.12 -16.88
CA PRO A 132 15.19 -6.05 -17.88
C PRO A 132 13.87 -5.66 -18.55
N LEU A 133 12.86 -6.54 -18.58
CA LEU A 133 11.54 -6.23 -19.14
C LEU A 133 10.56 -5.72 -18.08
N TYR A 134 10.57 -6.34 -16.90
CA TYR A 134 9.68 -5.99 -15.79
C TYR A 134 9.98 -4.62 -15.19
N VAL A 135 11.27 -4.27 -15.02
CA VAL A 135 11.66 -2.98 -14.41
C VAL A 135 11.17 -1.79 -15.25
N PRO A 136 11.43 -1.70 -16.57
CA PRO A 136 10.89 -0.63 -17.40
C PRO A 136 9.36 -0.63 -17.46
N TYR A 137 8.73 -1.80 -17.52
CA TYR A 137 7.27 -1.91 -17.47
C TYR A 137 6.69 -1.25 -16.22
N MET A 138 7.21 -1.59 -15.04
CA MET A 138 6.77 -0.99 -13.78
C MET A 138 7.09 0.50 -13.71
N ARG A 139 8.26 0.94 -14.17
CA ARG A 139 8.57 2.38 -14.27
C ARG A 139 7.55 3.10 -15.16
N GLY A 140 7.16 2.52 -16.29
CA GLY A 140 6.11 3.07 -17.15
C GLY A 140 4.77 3.29 -16.44
N ILE A 141 4.36 2.37 -15.56
CA ILE A 141 3.16 2.54 -14.72
C ILE A 141 3.35 3.69 -13.72
N LEU A 142 4.50 3.73 -13.05
CA LEU A 142 4.82 4.75 -12.03
C LEU A 142 5.01 6.15 -12.62
N ASP A 143 5.44 6.24 -13.87
CA ASP A 143 5.73 7.48 -14.61
C ASP A 143 4.58 7.87 -15.55
N SER A 144 3.48 7.12 -15.57
CA SER A 144 2.27 7.53 -16.28
C SER A 144 1.68 8.84 -15.72
N ASP A 145 1.11 9.67 -16.59
CA ASP A 145 0.52 10.96 -16.20
C ASP A 145 -0.53 10.80 -15.09
N GLU A 146 -1.32 9.73 -15.15
CA GLU A 146 -2.33 9.42 -14.15
C GLU A 146 -1.70 9.17 -12.77
N THR A 147 -0.71 8.27 -12.69
CA THR A 147 -0.04 7.96 -11.42
C THR A 147 0.72 9.17 -10.89
N LEU A 148 1.43 9.91 -11.76
CA LEU A 148 2.15 11.12 -11.37
C LEU A 148 1.21 12.20 -10.83
N ALA A 149 0.03 12.38 -11.42
CA ALA A 149 -0.97 13.32 -10.93
C ALA A 149 -1.48 12.94 -9.52
N LYS A 150 -1.78 11.65 -9.29
CA LYS A 150 -2.21 11.13 -7.97
C LYS A 150 -1.10 11.31 -6.92
N VAL A 151 0.15 10.94 -7.24
CA VAL A 151 1.31 11.07 -6.35
C VAL A 151 1.64 12.54 -6.06
N LYS A 152 1.48 13.45 -7.03
CA LYS A 152 1.69 14.89 -6.80
C LYS A 152 0.71 15.43 -5.76
N ARG A 153 -0.59 15.15 -5.92
CA ARG A 153 -1.62 15.56 -4.94
C ARG A 153 -1.35 14.98 -3.55
N LEU A 154 -0.91 13.73 -3.50
CA LEU A 154 -0.52 13.07 -2.25
C LEU A 154 0.64 13.79 -1.55
N ARG A 155 1.70 14.13 -2.29
CA ARG A 155 2.85 14.86 -1.75
C ARG A 155 2.48 16.25 -1.28
N ASP A 156 1.70 16.98 -2.07
CA ASP A 156 1.23 18.30 -1.69
C ASP A 156 0.38 18.24 -0.39
N LEU A 157 -0.49 17.23 -0.23
CA LEU A 157 -1.25 17.01 1.00
C LEU A 157 -0.33 16.74 2.20
N ARG A 158 0.65 15.84 2.03
CA ARG A 158 1.64 15.51 3.07
C ARG A 158 2.43 16.74 3.50
N ASP A 159 3.03 17.44 2.54
CA ASP A 159 3.98 18.51 2.82
C ASP A 159 3.26 19.74 3.39
N LYS A 160 2.11 20.12 2.83
CA LYS A 160 1.43 21.37 3.22
C LYS A 160 0.53 21.18 4.44
N ARG A 161 -0.30 20.14 4.46
CA ARG A 161 -1.29 19.95 5.54
C ARG A 161 -0.71 19.21 6.74
N ILE A 162 0.05 18.13 6.52
CA ILE A 162 0.55 17.30 7.62
C ILE A 162 1.86 17.85 8.18
N ALA A 163 2.81 18.24 7.32
CA ALA A 163 4.13 18.67 7.79
C ALA A 163 4.18 20.16 8.19
N HIS A 164 3.48 21.05 7.47
CA HIS A 164 3.56 22.49 7.70
C HIS A 164 2.30 23.12 8.33
N ASN A 165 1.19 22.38 8.43
CA ASN A 165 -0.10 22.88 8.94
C ASN A 165 -0.55 24.19 8.25
N ASP A 166 -0.35 24.27 6.94
CA ASP A 166 -0.71 25.44 6.14
C ASP A 166 -2.23 25.68 6.21
N ALA A 167 -2.64 26.94 6.46
CA ALA A 167 -4.05 27.33 6.53
C ALA A 167 -4.79 27.30 5.17
N ALA A 168 -4.09 26.97 4.07
CA ALA A 168 -4.67 26.93 2.74
C ALA A 168 -5.60 25.72 2.55
N THR A 169 -6.76 25.94 1.93
CA THR A 169 -7.69 24.86 1.60
C THR A 169 -7.07 23.96 0.53
N PHE A 170 -6.61 22.78 0.94
CA PHE A 170 -5.96 21.83 0.03
C PHE A 170 -6.91 20.71 -0.38
N VAL A 171 -7.08 20.49 -1.68
CA VAL A 171 -7.80 19.34 -2.21
C VAL A 171 -6.82 18.16 -2.31
N GLY A 172 -6.81 17.33 -1.27
CA GLY A 172 -6.04 16.10 -1.21
C GLY A 172 -6.46 15.05 -2.26
N PRO A 173 -5.68 13.97 -2.43
CA PRO A 173 -6.19 12.79 -3.11
C PRO A 173 -7.45 12.28 -2.39
N THR A 174 -8.47 11.92 -3.18
CA THR A 174 -9.63 11.17 -2.68
C THR A 174 -9.20 9.82 -2.12
N TRP A 175 -9.98 9.22 -1.22
CA TRP A 175 -9.75 7.86 -0.75
C TRP A 175 -9.63 6.85 -1.89
N ASP A 176 -10.40 7.01 -2.97
CA ASP A 176 -10.30 6.15 -4.15
C ASP A 176 -8.94 6.25 -4.83
N ALA A 177 -8.43 7.47 -5.02
CA ALA A 177 -7.08 7.69 -5.53
C ALA A 177 -5.98 7.06 -4.63
N LEU A 178 -6.14 7.09 -3.30
CA LEU A 178 -5.21 6.39 -2.39
C LEU A 178 -5.31 4.87 -2.56
N ASN A 179 -6.53 4.33 -2.67
CA ASN A 179 -6.78 2.91 -2.90
C ASN A 179 -6.19 2.45 -4.23
N ASP A 180 -6.31 3.24 -5.30
CA ASP A 180 -5.71 2.92 -6.60
C ASP A 180 -4.19 2.81 -6.52
N LEU A 181 -3.53 3.77 -5.86
CA LEU A 181 -2.08 3.74 -5.64
C LEU A 181 -1.68 2.51 -4.81
N ILE A 182 -2.43 2.18 -3.77
CA ILE A 182 -2.12 0.98 -2.97
C ILE A 182 -2.35 -0.31 -3.74
N LYS A 183 -3.38 -0.41 -4.59
CA LYS A 183 -3.56 -1.58 -5.46
C LYS A 183 -2.37 -1.79 -6.39
N GLN A 184 -1.85 -0.71 -6.99
CA GLN A 184 -0.63 -0.79 -7.80
C GLN A 184 0.56 -1.32 -6.96
N ALA A 185 0.73 -0.83 -5.74
CA ALA A 185 1.77 -1.31 -4.83
C ALA A 185 1.59 -2.78 -4.43
N GLN A 186 0.34 -3.21 -4.20
CA GLN A 186 -0.03 -4.60 -3.95
C GLN A 186 0.39 -5.49 -5.13
N HIS A 187 0.10 -5.08 -6.37
CA HIS A 187 0.52 -5.83 -7.56
C HIS A 187 2.04 -5.98 -7.61
N PHE A 188 2.79 -4.90 -7.35
CA PHE A 188 4.24 -4.93 -7.32
C PHE A 188 4.79 -5.92 -6.29
N VAL A 189 4.34 -5.85 -5.02
CA VAL A 189 4.80 -6.78 -3.98
C VAL A 189 4.34 -8.21 -4.25
N GLY A 190 3.19 -8.39 -4.91
CA GLY A 190 2.69 -9.70 -5.37
C GLY A 190 3.63 -10.35 -6.38
N VAL A 191 4.02 -9.63 -7.44
CA VAL A 191 4.95 -10.14 -8.45
C VAL A 191 6.30 -10.48 -7.81
N VAL A 192 6.88 -9.54 -7.06
CA VAL A 192 8.23 -9.72 -6.48
C VAL A 192 8.22 -10.82 -5.40
N GLY A 193 7.15 -10.91 -4.60
CA GLY A 193 6.97 -11.93 -3.58
C GLY A 193 6.92 -13.35 -4.16
N TRP A 194 6.14 -13.54 -5.22
CA TRP A 194 6.11 -14.81 -5.96
C TRP A 194 7.47 -15.09 -6.61
N ALA A 195 8.00 -14.15 -7.39
CA ALA A 195 9.18 -14.38 -8.21
C ALA A 195 10.42 -14.75 -7.38
N PHE A 196 10.73 -14.01 -6.32
CA PHE A 196 12.04 -14.13 -5.68
C PHE A 196 12.02 -14.70 -4.26
N PHE A 197 10.86 -14.77 -3.61
CA PHE A 197 10.78 -15.09 -2.18
C PHE A 197 9.79 -16.19 -1.82
N SER A 198 9.09 -16.78 -2.81
CA SER A 198 7.99 -17.75 -2.58
C SER A 198 7.04 -17.26 -1.46
N THR A 199 6.75 -15.96 -1.47
CA THR A 199 5.91 -15.30 -0.46
C THR A 199 4.63 -14.81 -1.10
N VAL A 200 3.51 -15.30 -0.60
CA VAL A 200 2.18 -14.97 -1.13
C VAL A 200 1.68 -13.67 -0.53
N TYR A 201 1.64 -12.61 -1.34
CA TYR A 201 0.98 -11.35 -0.99
C TYR A 201 -0.38 -11.22 -1.67
N ILE A 202 -0.51 -11.73 -2.89
CA ILE A 202 -1.75 -11.75 -3.66
C ILE A 202 -2.09 -13.18 -4.05
N ASN A 203 -3.35 -13.56 -3.82
CA ASN A 203 -3.96 -14.78 -4.32
C ASN A 203 -5.33 -14.44 -4.91
N ASP A 204 -5.64 -14.92 -6.12
CA ASP A 204 -6.91 -14.65 -6.80
C ASP A 204 -7.26 -13.14 -6.86
N ASN A 205 -6.29 -12.30 -7.24
CA ASN A 205 -6.37 -10.84 -7.25
C ASN A 205 -6.75 -10.19 -5.91
N THR A 206 -6.67 -10.93 -4.80
CA THR A 206 -6.93 -10.45 -3.46
C THR A 206 -5.63 -10.34 -2.68
N TYR A 207 -5.38 -9.18 -2.09
CA TYR A 207 -4.23 -9.00 -1.19
C TYR A 207 -4.51 -9.68 0.16
N LEU A 208 -3.68 -10.65 0.54
CA LEU A 208 -3.97 -11.54 1.67
C LEU A 208 -4.02 -10.81 3.02
N LEU A 209 -3.19 -9.76 3.18
CA LEU A 209 -3.13 -9.01 4.43
C LEU A 209 -4.28 -8.02 4.60
N SER A 210 -5.13 -7.81 3.59
CA SER A 210 -6.32 -6.94 3.70
C SER A 210 -7.28 -7.45 4.78
N SER A 211 -7.38 -8.77 4.96
CA SER A 211 -8.21 -9.37 6.00
C SER A 211 -7.74 -8.99 7.42
N ASP A 212 -6.42 -8.95 7.63
CA ASP A 212 -5.80 -8.53 8.88
C ASP A 212 -5.93 -7.02 9.10
N ALA A 213 -5.81 -6.23 8.02
CA ALA A 213 -6.04 -4.80 8.02
C ALA A 213 -7.45 -4.43 8.53
N GLN A 214 -8.46 -5.26 8.21
CA GLN A 214 -9.85 -5.05 8.60
C GLN A 214 -10.17 -5.41 10.05
N ARG A 215 -9.33 -6.20 10.75
CA ARG A 215 -9.66 -6.70 12.09
C ARG A 215 -10.02 -5.58 13.09
N PRO A 216 -9.27 -4.45 13.17
CA PRO A 216 -9.63 -3.35 14.06
C PRO A 216 -10.97 -2.72 13.73
N ALA A 217 -11.28 -2.53 12.45
CA ALA A 217 -12.56 -1.99 12.00
C ALA A 217 -13.75 -2.90 12.36
N ARG A 218 -13.59 -4.23 12.20
CA ARG A 218 -14.61 -5.21 12.64
C ARG A 218 -14.81 -5.18 14.15
N ALA A 219 -13.75 -5.01 14.92
CA ALA A 219 -13.84 -4.87 16.38
C ALA A 219 -14.56 -3.57 16.78
N LEU A 220 -14.26 -2.46 16.12
CA LEU A 220 -14.93 -1.18 16.34
C LEU A 220 -16.43 -1.27 16.02
N HIS A 221 -16.80 -1.95 14.93
CA HIS A 221 -18.21 -2.13 14.58
C HIS A 221 -18.96 -2.95 15.64
N ARG A 222 -18.36 -4.03 16.15
CA ARG A 222 -18.94 -4.78 17.28
C ARG A 222 -19.11 -3.92 18.52
N LEU A 223 -18.15 -3.06 18.83
CA LEU A 223 -18.25 -2.12 19.95
C LEU A 223 -19.44 -1.17 19.77
N ALA A 224 -19.61 -0.60 18.58
CA ALA A 224 -20.74 0.27 18.27
C ALA A 224 -22.09 -0.45 18.43
N THR A 225 -22.18 -1.70 17.97
CA THR A 225 -23.39 -2.52 18.16
C THR A 225 -23.71 -2.74 19.64
N LEU A 226 -22.71 -3.04 20.46
CA LEU A 226 -22.90 -3.24 21.91
C LEU A 226 -23.40 -1.96 22.60
N LEU A 227 -22.85 -0.80 22.25
CA LEU A 227 -23.31 0.50 22.77
C LEU A 227 -24.77 0.77 22.40
N SER A 228 -25.17 0.48 21.16
CA SER A 228 -26.56 0.68 20.73
C SER A 228 -27.57 -0.21 21.46
N GLN A 229 -27.12 -1.36 21.99
CA GLN A 229 -27.98 -2.33 22.68
C GLN A 229 -28.08 -2.07 24.19
N SER A 230 -27.06 -1.48 24.81
CA SER A 230 -27.02 -1.25 26.27
C SER A 230 -28.04 -0.22 26.77
N HIS A 231 -28.66 0.56 25.89
CA HIS A 231 -29.68 1.56 26.23
C HIS A 231 -31.10 1.15 25.80
N GLY A 232 -31.28 -0.05 25.25
CA GLY A 232 -32.58 -0.64 24.93
C GLY A 232 -33.19 -1.52 26.05
N GLN A 233 -32.54 -1.56 27.23
CA GLN A 233 -33.00 -2.22 28.45
C GLN A 233 -33.05 -1.20 29.59
#